data_AF-A0A523Y979-F1
#
_entry.id   AF-A0A523Y979-F1
#
_cell.length_a   1.000
_cell.length_b   1.000
_cell.length_c   1.000
_cell.angle_alpha   90.00
_cell.angle_beta   90.00
_cell.angle_gamma   90.00
#
_symmetry.space_group_name_H-M   'P 1'
#
loop_
_entity.id
_entity.type
_entity.pdbx_description
1 polymer ?
#
loop_
_entity_poly.entity_id
_entity_poly.type
_entity_poly.pdbx_seq_one_letter_code
_entity_poly.pdbx_strand_id
1 'polypeptide(L)'
;MRVVKRNGRVETLDVSKIQKYTAAAVEGLDNVSQSELEVDAKLQFRDMISSEEIQITLIKTAVDKIDIDRPNWTFVASRLFLYDIYHKVTGFTGYNHLRDHFERGEKEGRIVLGLKDKYDLDELNDYIKPERDLQFTYLGIRTLYDRYLLKDRNGVPIELPQQLFMGVAMFLAQNEFDCQTWAKKFYDILSKFEVMAATPTLSNARTPRHQL
;
A
#
# COMPACT_ATOMS: atom_id res chain seq x y z
N MET A 1 -20.73 -6.31 21.39
CA MET A 1 -20.74 -5.25 20.36
C MET A 1 -20.83 -5.89 18.99
N ARG A 2 -21.71 -5.39 18.14
CA ARG A 2 -21.92 -5.85 16.75
C ARG A 2 -21.15 -4.97 15.77
N VAL A 3 -20.73 -5.56 14.66
CA VAL A 3 -19.93 -4.92 13.61
C VAL A 3 -20.60 -5.14 12.25
N VAL A 4 -20.63 -4.09 11.44
CA VAL A 4 -21.08 -4.14 10.04
C VAL A 4 -19.90 -4.41 9.12
N LYS A 5 -19.92 -5.52 8.39
CA LYS A 5 -18.87 -5.89 7.43
C LYS A 5 -18.97 -5.07 6.15
N ARG A 6 -17.90 -5.04 5.36
CA ARG A 6 -17.87 -4.37 4.04
C ARG A 6 -18.97 -4.84 3.09
N ASN A 7 -19.47 -6.07 3.26
CA ASN A 7 -20.59 -6.63 2.48
C ASN A 7 -21.98 -6.38 3.11
N GLY A 8 -22.07 -5.56 4.16
CA GLY A 8 -23.31 -5.24 4.87
C GLY A 8 -23.75 -6.27 5.92
N ARG A 9 -23.09 -7.43 6.03
CA ARG A 9 -23.44 -8.43 7.06
C ARG A 9 -23.13 -7.90 8.46
N VAL A 10 -24.02 -8.18 9.41
CA VAL A 10 -23.77 -7.91 10.83
C VAL A 10 -23.22 -9.15 11.51
N GLU A 11 -22.13 -9.01 12.25
CA GLU A 11 -21.55 -10.07 13.08
C GLU A 11 -21.14 -9.55 14.46
N THR A 12 -20.93 -10.45 15.41
CA THR A 12 -20.31 -10.09 16.70
C THR A 12 -18.86 -9.70 16.46
N LEU A 13 -18.38 -8.64 17.11
CA LEU A 13 -16.97 -8.25 17.01
C LEU A 13 -16.07 -9.43 17.41
N ASP A 14 -15.24 -9.84 16.48
CA ASP A 14 -14.17 -10.79 16.70
C ASP A 14 -12.87 -10.03 16.99
N VAL A 15 -12.52 -9.95 18.27
CA VAL A 15 -11.34 -9.21 18.75
C VAL A 15 -10.04 -9.86 18.27
N SER A 16 -10.03 -11.18 18.03
CA SER A 16 -8.83 -11.88 17.58
C SER A 16 -8.33 -11.37 16.21
N LYS A 17 -9.26 -10.93 15.35
CA LYS A 17 -8.93 -10.33 14.05
C LYS A 17 -8.24 -8.98 14.21
N ILE A 18 -8.67 -8.16 15.17
CA ILE A 18 -8.00 -6.88 15.47
C ILE A 18 -6.60 -7.18 16.00
N GLN A 19 -6.51 -8.06 17.00
CA GLN A 19 -5.24 -8.45 17.63
C GLN A 19 -4.20 -8.98 16.65
N LYS A 20 -4.63 -9.73 15.64
CA LYS A 20 -3.72 -10.21 14.59
C LYS A 20 -3.03 -9.05 13.86
N TYR A 21 -3.78 -8.04 13.45
CA TYR A 21 -3.24 -6.92 12.67
C TYR A 21 -2.52 -5.89 13.54
N THR A 22 -2.98 -5.65 14.78
CA THR A 22 -2.30 -4.77 15.72
C THR A 22 -0.97 -5.36 16.20
N ALA A 23 -0.91 -6.67 16.46
CA ALA A 23 0.34 -7.36 16.78
C ALA A 23 1.37 -7.25 15.64
N ALA A 24 0.94 -7.55 14.40
CA ALA A 24 1.81 -7.42 13.23
C ALA A 24 2.23 -5.96 12.97
N ALA A 25 1.37 -4.98 13.27
CA ALA A 25 1.69 -3.58 13.10
C ALA A 25 2.77 -3.08 14.07
N VAL A 26 2.85 -3.61 15.29
CA VAL A 26 3.86 -3.21 16.29
C VAL A 26 5.14 -4.03 16.25
N GLU A 27 5.16 -5.12 15.48
CA GLU A 27 6.27 -6.08 15.47
C GLU A 27 7.63 -5.44 15.13
N GLY A 28 8.64 -5.72 15.96
CA GLY A 28 10.00 -5.24 15.76
C GLY A 28 10.19 -3.72 15.90
N LEU A 29 9.24 -3.02 16.53
CA LEU A 29 9.32 -1.58 16.77
C LEU A 29 9.49 -1.29 18.27
N ASP A 30 10.47 -0.45 18.60
CA ASP A 30 10.69 0.00 19.97
C ASP A 30 9.70 1.10 20.38
N ASN A 31 9.42 1.21 21.69
CA ASN A 31 8.61 2.27 22.31
C ASN A 31 7.16 2.39 21.78
N VAL A 32 6.61 1.34 21.19
CA VAL A 32 5.19 1.21 20.82
C VAL A 32 4.54 0.07 21.60
N SER A 33 3.20 0.07 21.73
CA SER A 33 2.48 -0.94 22.49
C SER A 33 1.18 -1.34 21.82
N GLN A 34 1.02 -2.64 21.56
CA GLN A 34 -0.23 -3.22 21.04
C GLN A 34 -1.40 -2.97 21.99
N SER A 35 -1.21 -3.21 23.29
CA SER A 35 -2.29 -3.06 24.27
C SER A 35 -2.74 -1.61 24.39
N GLU A 36 -1.80 -0.67 24.32
CA GLU A 36 -2.10 0.77 24.34
C GLU A 36 -2.92 1.19 23.11
N LEU A 37 -2.53 0.72 21.91
CA LEU A 37 -3.31 0.95 20.69
C LEU A 37 -4.73 0.40 20.80
N GLU A 38 -4.88 -0.84 21.28
CA GLU A 38 -6.16 -1.51 21.35
C GLU A 38 -7.11 -0.90 22.39
N VAL A 39 -6.59 -0.52 23.56
CA VAL A 39 -7.40 0.11 24.60
C VAL A 39 -7.94 1.46 24.11
N ASP A 40 -7.07 2.32 23.58
CA ASP A 40 -7.45 3.67 23.17
C ASP A 40 -8.36 3.66 21.94
N ALA A 41 -8.14 2.74 20.99
CA ALA A 41 -9.03 2.58 19.84
C ALA A 41 -10.41 2.04 20.27
N LYS A 42 -10.44 1.07 21.19
CA LYS A 42 -11.69 0.45 21.66
C LYS A 42 -12.60 1.43 22.38
N LEU A 43 -12.06 2.44 23.05
CA LEU A 43 -12.86 3.52 23.67
C LEU A 43 -13.69 4.30 22.65
N GLN A 44 -13.29 4.32 21.38
CA GLN A 44 -13.99 5.00 20.29
C GLN A 44 -15.00 4.10 19.56
N PHE A 45 -15.01 2.79 19.86
CA PHE A 45 -15.93 1.86 19.20
C PHE A 45 -17.35 2.00 19.75
N ARG A 46 -18.32 1.86 18.84
CA ARG A 46 -19.75 1.88 19.15
C ARG A 46 -20.44 0.65 18.57
N ASP A 47 -21.60 0.28 19.10
CA ASP A 47 -22.39 -0.79 18.49
C ASP A 47 -22.72 -0.45 17.04
N MET A 48 -22.69 -1.46 16.17
CA MET A 48 -22.87 -1.33 14.73
C MET A 48 -21.76 -0.53 14.00
N ILE A 49 -20.60 -0.31 14.64
CA ILE A 49 -19.42 0.23 13.95
C ILE A 49 -19.08 -0.65 12.73
N SER A 50 -18.73 -0.03 11.61
CA SER A 50 -18.32 -0.79 10.43
C SER A 50 -16.87 -1.29 10.56
N SER A 51 -16.53 -2.37 9.85
CA SER A 51 -15.14 -2.86 9.79
C SER A 51 -14.17 -1.85 9.19
N GLU A 52 -14.66 -0.95 8.32
CA GLU A 52 -13.85 0.14 7.76
C GLU A 52 -13.60 1.23 8.81
N GLU A 53 -14.62 1.61 9.59
CA GLU A 53 -14.45 2.56 10.68
C GLU A 53 -13.50 2.04 11.76
N ILE A 54 -13.54 0.74 12.10
CA ILE A 54 -12.57 0.13 13.03
C ILE A 54 -11.14 0.37 12.53
N GLN A 55 -10.88 0.11 11.24
CA GLN A 55 -9.56 0.29 10.65
C GLN A 55 -9.12 1.76 10.68
N ILE A 56 -10.03 2.68 10.34
CA ILE A 56 -9.78 4.13 10.39
C ILE A 56 -9.48 4.57 11.82
N THR A 57 -10.23 4.08 12.81
CA THR A 57 -9.99 4.38 14.22
C THR A 57 -8.61 3.91 14.67
N LEU A 58 -8.22 2.67 14.36
CA LEU A 58 -6.88 2.15 14.69
C LEU A 58 -5.76 3.00 14.08
N ILE A 59 -5.89 3.39 12.80
CA ILE A 59 -4.93 4.25 12.13
C ILE A 59 -4.85 5.61 12.83
N LYS A 60 -5.98 6.26 13.11
CA LYS A 60 -6.03 7.56 13.80
C LYS A 60 -5.40 7.49 15.18
N THR A 61 -5.76 6.48 15.98
CA THR A 61 -5.17 6.26 17.30
C THR A 61 -3.65 6.08 17.23
N ALA A 62 -3.14 5.35 16.23
CA ALA A 62 -1.70 5.22 16.04
C ALA A 62 -1.04 6.56 15.62
N VAL A 63 -1.70 7.35 14.77
CA VAL A 63 -1.22 8.68 14.36
C VAL A 63 -1.17 9.66 15.52
N ASP A 64 -2.19 9.68 16.37
CA ASP A 64 -2.27 10.58 17.54
C ASP A 64 -1.18 10.28 18.59
N LYS A 65 -0.55 9.11 18.51
CA LYS A 65 0.56 8.69 19.38
C LYS A 65 1.94 9.02 18.81
N ILE A 66 2.01 9.51 17.59
CA ILE A 66 3.29 9.95 16.99
C ILE A 66 3.74 11.19 17.73
N ASP A 67 4.83 11.05 18.45
CA ASP A 67 5.45 12.11 19.24
C ASP A 67 6.98 12.06 19.09
N ILE A 68 7.66 13.14 19.49
CA ILE A 68 9.12 13.23 19.45
C ILE A 68 9.80 12.11 20.25
N ASP A 69 9.20 11.70 21.37
CA ASP A 69 9.73 10.63 22.23
C ASP A 69 9.31 9.23 21.75
N ARG A 70 8.30 9.14 20.89
CA ARG A 70 7.73 7.87 20.39
C ARG A 70 7.52 7.89 18.86
N PRO A 71 8.58 8.16 18.08
CA PRO A 71 8.45 8.36 16.63
C PRO A 71 8.00 7.09 15.89
N ASN A 72 8.28 5.91 16.44
CA ASN A 72 7.98 4.61 15.81
C ASN A 72 6.48 4.34 15.62
N TRP A 73 5.58 5.08 16.28
CA TRP A 73 4.15 5.05 15.99
C TRP A 73 3.81 5.39 14.53
N THR A 74 4.69 6.13 13.83
CA THR A 74 4.52 6.41 12.41
C THR A 74 4.55 5.14 11.56
N PHE A 75 5.35 4.14 11.95
CA PHE A 75 5.41 2.86 11.27
C PHE A 75 4.21 1.98 11.62
N VAL A 76 3.71 2.04 12.86
CA VAL A 76 2.46 1.35 13.25
C VAL A 76 1.29 1.89 12.43
N ALA A 77 1.13 3.22 12.35
CA ALA A 77 0.10 3.87 11.55
C ALA A 77 0.24 3.54 10.05
N SER A 78 1.48 3.53 9.53
CA SER A 78 1.78 3.13 8.15
C SER A 78 1.36 1.69 7.85
N ARG A 79 1.73 0.73 8.71
CA ARG A 79 1.40 -0.69 8.57
C ARG A 79 -0.11 -0.95 8.61
N LEU A 80 -0.82 -0.28 9.53
CA LEU A 80 -2.28 -0.34 9.58
C LEU A 80 -2.91 0.26 8.31
N PHE A 81 -2.37 1.36 7.80
CA PHE A 81 -2.83 1.96 6.54
C PHE A 81 -2.56 1.03 5.34
N LEU A 82 -1.40 0.37 5.30
CA LEU A 82 -1.06 -0.63 4.29
C LEU A 82 -2.07 -1.79 4.27
N TYR A 83 -2.47 -2.32 5.43
CA TYR A 83 -3.50 -3.35 5.50
C TYR A 83 -4.85 -2.92 4.93
N ASP A 84 -5.24 -1.64 5.11
CA ASP A 84 -6.45 -1.11 4.51
C ASP A 84 -6.35 -1.07 2.98
N ILE A 85 -5.26 -0.51 2.45
CA ILE A 85 -5.09 -0.38 0.99
C ILE A 85 -4.93 -1.74 0.31
N TYR A 86 -4.27 -2.73 0.92
CA TYR A 86 -4.22 -4.09 0.39
C TYR A 86 -5.63 -4.64 0.18
N HIS A 87 -6.48 -4.58 1.20
CA HIS A 87 -7.86 -5.05 1.08
C HIS A 87 -8.70 -4.23 0.09
N LYS A 88 -8.40 -2.93 -0.10
CA LYS A 88 -9.09 -2.09 -1.10
C LYS A 88 -8.68 -2.44 -2.53
N VAL A 89 -7.41 -2.82 -2.76
CA VAL A 89 -6.89 -3.13 -4.09
C VAL A 89 -7.12 -4.59 -4.48
N THR A 90 -6.79 -5.54 -3.60
CA THR A 90 -6.73 -6.98 -3.91
C THR A 90 -7.78 -7.81 -3.17
N GLY A 91 -8.44 -7.24 -2.15
CA GLY A 91 -9.41 -7.95 -1.31
C GLY A 91 -8.79 -8.82 -0.20
N PHE A 92 -7.47 -8.90 -0.11
CA PHE A 92 -6.73 -9.61 0.94
C PHE A 92 -5.48 -8.81 1.35
N THR A 93 -4.77 -9.26 2.40
CA THR A 93 -3.49 -8.66 2.79
C THR A 93 -2.37 -9.17 1.88
N GLY A 94 -1.95 -8.34 0.93
CA GLY A 94 -0.84 -8.64 0.03
C GLY A 94 -1.11 -8.19 -1.40
N TYR A 95 -0.25 -8.66 -2.28
CA TYR A 95 -0.22 -8.32 -3.70
C TYR A 95 -0.92 -9.38 -4.54
N ASN A 96 -1.71 -8.92 -5.52
CA ASN A 96 -2.07 -9.74 -6.68
C ASN A 96 -0.87 -9.81 -7.64
N HIS A 97 -0.93 -10.73 -8.59
CA HIS A 97 0.16 -10.90 -9.56
C HIS A 97 0.38 -9.61 -10.36
N LEU A 98 1.63 -9.31 -10.72
CA LEU A 98 1.97 -8.12 -11.49
C LEU A 98 1.18 -8.05 -12.81
N ARG A 99 1.01 -9.19 -13.47
CA ARG A 99 0.17 -9.34 -14.68
C ARG A 99 -1.26 -8.83 -14.46
N ASP A 100 -1.93 -9.27 -13.39
CA ASP A 100 -3.30 -8.87 -13.07
C ASP A 100 -3.41 -7.35 -12.84
N HIS A 101 -2.39 -6.78 -12.19
CA HIS A 101 -2.31 -5.33 -11.97
C HIS A 101 -2.20 -4.57 -13.30
N PHE A 102 -1.30 -4.98 -14.19
CA PHE A 102 -1.15 -4.36 -15.51
C PHE A 102 -2.42 -4.50 -16.35
N GLU A 103 -3.02 -5.70 -16.41
CA GLU A 103 -4.26 -5.94 -17.16
C GLU A 103 -5.42 -5.08 -16.65
N ARG A 104 -5.58 -4.97 -15.32
CA ARG A 104 -6.56 -4.07 -14.72
C ARG A 104 -6.27 -2.61 -15.07
N GLY A 105 -5.02 -2.17 -14.94
CA GLY A 105 -4.62 -0.80 -15.22
C GLY A 105 -4.83 -0.40 -16.70
N GLU A 106 -4.53 -1.29 -17.64
CA GLU A 106 -4.79 -1.10 -19.06
C GLU A 106 -6.29 -1.03 -19.36
N LYS A 107 -7.08 -1.95 -18.79
CA LYS A 107 -8.54 -1.96 -18.93
C LYS A 107 -9.19 -0.67 -18.40
N GLU A 108 -8.70 -0.14 -17.29
CA GLU A 108 -9.16 1.13 -16.72
C GLU A 108 -8.64 2.37 -17.48
N GLY A 109 -7.72 2.20 -18.44
CA GLY A 109 -7.05 3.28 -19.16
C GLY A 109 -6.11 4.10 -18.27
N ARG A 110 -5.56 3.48 -17.22
CA ARG A 110 -4.65 4.09 -16.23
C ARG A 110 -3.19 3.70 -16.44
N ILE A 111 -2.93 2.58 -17.09
CA ILE A 111 -1.58 2.11 -17.47
C ILE A 111 -1.44 2.14 -18.99
N VAL A 112 -0.25 2.51 -19.47
CA VAL A 112 0.08 2.56 -20.91
C VAL A 112 0.10 1.16 -21.53
N LEU A 113 -0.50 1.02 -22.71
CA LEU A 113 -0.56 -0.24 -23.44
C LEU A 113 0.83 -0.65 -23.96
N GLY A 114 1.08 -1.96 -23.99
CA GLY A 114 2.29 -2.54 -24.59
C GLY A 114 3.53 -2.47 -23.71
N LEU A 115 3.50 -1.77 -22.57
CA LEU A 115 4.63 -1.76 -21.63
C LEU A 115 4.87 -3.14 -21.05
N LYS A 116 3.80 -3.84 -20.64
CA LYS A 116 3.90 -5.17 -20.02
C LYS A 116 4.46 -6.23 -20.98
N ASP A 117 4.22 -6.08 -22.28
CA ASP A 117 4.60 -7.06 -23.32
C ASP A 117 6.10 -7.06 -23.61
N LYS A 118 6.84 -6.07 -23.10
CA LYS A 118 8.31 -5.97 -23.22
C LYS A 118 9.06 -6.81 -22.18
N TYR A 119 8.36 -7.35 -21.17
CA TYR A 119 8.96 -7.91 -19.97
C TYR A 119 8.46 -9.34 -19.69
N ASP A 120 9.30 -10.11 -19.00
CA ASP A 120 8.83 -11.31 -18.30
C ASP A 120 8.20 -10.89 -16.96
N LEU A 121 6.86 -10.83 -16.94
CA LEU A 121 6.11 -10.37 -15.77
C LEU A 121 6.13 -11.37 -14.62
N ASP A 122 6.34 -12.67 -14.87
CA ASP A 122 6.40 -13.67 -13.82
C ASP A 122 7.74 -13.51 -13.08
N GLU A 123 8.83 -13.33 -13.83
CA GLU A 123 10.15 -13.04 -13.27
C GLU A 123 10.19 -11.69 -12.51
N LEU A 124 9.54 -10.64 -13.03
CA LEU A 124 9.44 -9.36 -12.31
C LEU A 124 8.55 -9.45 -11.07
N ASN A 125 7.45 -10.21 -11.14
CA ASN A 125 6.57 -10.45 -9.99
C ASN A 125 7.34 -11.11 -8.84
N ASP A 126 8.13 -12.14 -9.14
CA ASP A 126 8.94 -12.84 -8.13
C ASP A 126 10.09 -11.98 -7.58
N TYR A 127 10.50 -10.96 -8.34
CA TYR A 127 11.52 -10.00 -7.90
C TYR A 127 10.97 -8.96 -6.91
N ILE A 128 9.66 -8.66 -6.95
CA ILE A 128 9.03 -7.70 -6.04
C ILE A 128 9.24 -8.14 -4.58
N LYS A 129 9.53 -7.17 -3.72
CA LYS A 129 9.77 -7.31 -2.27
C LYS A 129 8.66 -6.60 -1.49
N PRO A 130 7.51 -7.25 -1.23
CA PRO A 130 6.40 -6.65 -0.48
C PRO A 130 6.80 -6.12 0.90
N GLU A 131 7.78 -6.76 1.55
CA GLU A 131 8.32 -6.36 2.85
C GLU A 131 8.89 -4.93 2.85
N ARG A 132 9.26 -4.39 1.69
CA ARG A 132 9.73 -3.01 1.55
C ARG A 132 8.65 -1.98 1.83
N ASP A 133 7.36 -2.35 1.80
CA ASP A 133 6.27 -1.49 2.24
C ASP A 133 6.40 -1.11 3.72
N LEU A 134 6.97 -1.98 4.55
CA LEU A 134 7.11 -1.74 5.99
C LEU A 134 8.11 -0.63 6.34
N GLN A 135 8.87 -0.13 5.35
CA GLN A 135 9.80 0.98 5.49
C GLN A 135 9.13 2.35 5.47
N PHE A 136 7.86 2.44 5.01
CA PHE A 136 7.17 3.72 4.93
C PHE A 136 6.83 4.27 6.32
N THR A 137 7.11 5.56 6.52
CA THR A 137 6.43 6.36 7.54
C THR A 137 4.98 6.63 7.13
N TYR A 138 4.11 6.98 8.10
CA TYR A 138 2.71 7.26 7.80
C TYR A 138 2.53 8.39 6.78
N LEU A 139 3.29 9.48 6.93
CA LEU A 139 3.27 10.60 5.98
C LEU A 139 3.72 10.14 4.58
N GLY A 140 4.73 9.27 4.50
CA GLY A 140 5.25 8.73 3.25
C GLY A 140 4.19 7.92 2.49
N ILE A 141 3.60 6.91 3.14
CA ILE A 141 2.58 6.08 2.48
C ILE A 141 1.31 6.87 2.17
N ARG A 142 0.94 7.82 3.03
CA ARG A 142 -0.23 8.69 2.79
C ARG A 142 -0.03 9.56 1.56
N THR A 143 1.16 10.17 1.44
CA THR A 143 1.53 10.96 0.27
C THR A 143 1.52 10.11 -1.00
N LEU A 144 2.08 8.89 -0.93
CA LEU A 144 2.07 7.93 -2.03
C LEU A 144 0.63 7.61 -2.49
N TYR A 145 -0.25 7.28 -1.55
CA TYR A 145 -1.66 6.97 -1.82
C TYR A 145 -2.46 8.15 -2.35
N ASP A 146 -2.28 9.34 -1.80
CA ASP A 146 -3.08 10.50 -2.18
C ASP A 146 -2.69 11.02 -3.57
N ARG A 147 -1.40 10.97 -3.93
CA ARG A 147 -0.87 11.66 -5.13
C ARG A 147 -0.37 10.75 -6.25
N TYR A 148 0.09 9.54 -5.94
CA TYR A 148 0.91 8.77 -6.88
C TYR A 148 0.33 7.40 -7.23
N LEU A 149 -0.32 6.71 -6.30
CA LEU A 149 -1.00 5.44 -6.59
C LEU A 149 -2.15 5.64 -7.57
N LEU A 150 -2.23 4.76 -8.57
CA LEU A 150 -3.31 4.77 -9.54
C LEU A 150 -4.65 4.45 -8.89
N LYS A 151 -5.68 5.18 -9.33
CA LYS A 151 -7.08 5.01 -8.94
C LYS A 151 -7.94 4.83 -10.19
N ASP A 152 -9.03 4.09 -10.08
CA ASP A 152 -10.01 3.96 -11.16
C ASP A 152 -10.78 5.28 -11.39
N ARG A 153 -11.84 5.25 -12.20
CA ARG A 153 -12.67 6.44 -12.48
C ARG A 153 -13.51 6.88 -11.29
N ASN A 154 -13.76 5.99 -10.33
CA ASN A 154 -14.53 6.25 -9.12
C ASN A 154 -13.63 6.67 -7.94
N GLY A 155 -12.31 6.78 -8.16
CA GLY A 155 -11.34 7.14 -7.12
C GLY A 155 -10.93 5.97 -6.22
N VAL A 156 -11.29 4.72 -6.58
CA VAL A 156 -10.89 3.52 -5.83
C VAL A 156 -9.45 3.16 -6.22
N PRO A 157 -8.55 2.89 -5.26
CA PRO A 157 -7.18 2.50 -5.57
C PRO A 157 -7.14 1.18 -6.35
N ILE A 158 -6.26 1.11 -7.35
CA ILE A 158 -6.04 -0.08 -8.19
C ILE A 158 -4.58 -0.55 -8.20
N GLU A 159 -3.74 0.11 -7.40
CA GLU A 159 -2.30 -0.08 -7.36
C GLU A 159 -1.79 -0.05 -5.93
N LEU A 160 -0.75 -0.84 -5.67
CA LEU A 160 -0.01 -0.89 -4.41
C LEU A 160 1.42 -0.33 -4.56
N PRO A 161 2.10 0.03 -3.46
CA PRO A 161 3.39 0.75 -3.56
C PRO A 161 4.47 0.03 -4.36
N GLN A 162 4.65 -1.28 -4.19
CA GLN A 162 5.67 -2.00 -4.95
C GLN A 162 5.29 -2.15 -6.44
N GLN A 163 4.00 -2.19 -6.77
CA GLN A 163 3.53 -2.16 -8.16
C GLN A 163 3.82 -0.80 -8.81
N LEU A 164 3.63 0.29 -8.07
CA LEU A 164 4.04 1.63 -8.53
C LEU A 164 5.53 1.67 -8.84
N PHE A 165 6.40 1.21 -7.91
CA PHE A 165 7.83 1.25 -8.12
C PHE A 165 8.29 0.37 -9.28
N MET A 166 7.74 -0.85 -9.39
CA MET A 166 8.04 -1.74 -10.51
C MET A 166 7.54 -1.16 -11.85
N GLY A 167 6.34 -0.60 -11.90
CA GLY A 167 5.80 0.03 -13.11
C GLY A 167 6.60 1.25 -13.56
N VAL A 168 7.06 2.10 -12.63
CA VAL A 168 7.96 3.21 -12.94
C VAL A 168 9.31 2.67 -13.46
N ALA A 169 9.88 1.67 -12.81
CA ALA A 169 11.14 1.04 -13.21
C ALA A 169 11.07 0.42 -14.61
N MET A 170 10.00 -0.31 -14.91
CA MET A 170 9.71 -0.87 -16.23
C MET A 170 9.59 0.24 -17.29
N PHE A 171 8.94 1.36 -16.97
CA PHE A 171 8.86 2.45 -17.94
C PHE A 171 10.23 3.08 -18.22
N LEU A 172 11.05 3.29 -17.19
CA LEU A 172 12.38 3.90 -17.34
C LEU A 172 13.33 2.98 -18.12
N ALA A 173 13.24 1.67 -17.92
CA ALA A 173 14.10 0.68 -18.58
C ALA A 173 13.65 0.29 -20.01
N GLN A 174 12.48 0.75 -20.47
CA GLN A 174 11.79 0.17 -21.64
C GLN A 174 12.53 0.27 -22.99
N ASN A 175 13.57 1.09 -23.08
CA ASN A 175 14.39 1.31 -24.27
C ASN A 175 15.84 0.86 -24.07
N GLU A 176 16.16 0.28 -22.90
CA GLU A 176 17.45 -0.35 -22.66
C GLU A 176 17.56 -1.65 -23.44
N PHE A 177 18.77 -2.01 -23.86
CA PHE A 177 19.02 -3.26 -24.57
C PHE A 177 18.61 -4.49 -23.75
N ASP A 178 18.92 -4.47 -22.45
CA ASP A 178 18.46 -5.46 -21.47
C ASP A 178 17.48 -4.81 -20.48
N CYS A 179 16.29 -4.50 -20.99
CA CYS A 179 15.25 -3.83 -20.22
C CYS A 179 14.87 -4.59 -18.95
N GLN A 180 14.81 -5.93 -18.99
CA GLN A 180 14.46 -6.79 -17.85
C GLN A 180 15.41 -6.57 -16.66
N THR A 181 16.73 -6.64 -16.89
CA THR A 181 17.73 -6.42 -15.84
C THR A 181 17.70 -4.97 -15.32
N TRP A 182 17.52 -4.00 -16.21
CA TRP A 182 17.45 -2.59 -15.81
C TRP A 182 16.20 -2.27 -14.99
N ALA A 183 15.05 -2.86 -15.31
CA ALA A 183 13.84 -2.71 -14.52
C ALA A 183 14.06 -3.20 -13.08
N LYS A 184 14.74 -4.33 -12.88
CA LYS A 184 15.10 -4.82 -11.53
C LYS A 184 16.02 -3.86 -10.77
N LYS A 185 17.04 -3.33 -11.44
CA LYS A 185 17.97 -2.34 -10.84
C LYS A 185 17.25 -1.05 -10.44
N PHE A 186 16.41 -0.51 -11.33
CA PHE A 186 15.62 0.68 -11.04
C PHE A 186 14.59 0.44 -9.95
N TYR A 187 13.95 -0.73 -9.94
CA TYR A 187 13.04 -1.12 -8.87
C TYR A 187 13.76 -1.13 -7.51
N ASP A 188 14.97 -1.69 -7.43
CA ASP A 188 15.72 -1.74 -6.18
C ASP A 188 16.04 -0.34 -5.63
N ILE A 189 16.60 0.56 -6.44
CA ILE A 189 16.96 1.91 -5.96
C ILE A 189 15.72 2.71 -5.53
N LEU A 190 14.58 2.52 -6.22
CA LEU A 190 13.32 3.22 -5.91
C LEU A 190 12.67 2.66 -4.65
N SER A 191 12.49 1.35 -4.56
CA SER A 191 11.76 0.70 -3.47
C SER A 191 12.55 0.57 -2.16
N LYS A 192 13.88 0.74 -2.21
CA LYS A 192 14.73 0.92 -1.02
C LYS A 192 14.86 2.39 -0.59
N PHE A 193 14.25 3.31 -1.32
CA PHE A 193 14.37 4.76 -1.12
C PHE A 193 15.82 5.29 -1.22
N GLU A 194 16.71 4.59 -1.93
CA GLU A 194 18.07 5.06 -2.21
C GLU A 194 18.03 6.28 -3.15
N VAL A 195 17.10 6.26 -4.11
CA VAL A 195 16.79 7.37 -5.01
C VAL A 195 15.28 7.46 -5.17
N MET A 196 14.75 8.68 -5.22
CA MET A 196 13.35 8.92 -5.55
C MET A 196 13.26 9.68 -6.87
N ALA A 197 12.45 9.17 -7.80
CA ALA A 197 12.20 9.87 -9.04
C ALA A 197 11.43 11.18 -8.78
N ALA A 198 11.59 12.16 -9.65
CA ALA A 198 10.86 13.43 -9.55
C ALA A 198 9.34 13.18 -9.64
N THR A 199 8.55 14.10 -9.05
CA THR A 199 7.08 14.04 -9.02
C THR A 199 6.45 13.70 -10.38
N PRO A 200 6.84 14.34 -11.51
CA PRO A 200 6.27 14.00 -12.82
C PRO A 200 6.52 12.54 -13.20
N THR A 201 7.70 12.01 -12.92
CA THR A 201 8.06 10.61 -13.18
C THR A 201 7.25 9.64 -12.35
N LEU A 202 7.13 9.88 -11.04
CA LEU A 202 6.32 9.01 -10.17
C LEU A 202 4.83 9.04 -10.54
N SER A 203 4.32 10.18 -11.01
CA SER A 203 2.91 10.31 -11.38
C SER A 203 2.61 9.74 -12.77
N ASN A 204 3.50 9.94 -13.75
CA ASN A 204 3.12 9.78 -15.16
C ASN A 204 3.79 8.59 -15.87
N ALA A 205 4.96 8.10 -15.40
CA ALA A 205 5.79 7.18 -16.19
C ALA A 205 5.01 5.98 -16.73
N ARG A 206 4.31 5.23 -15.89
CA ARG A 206 3.53 4.05 -16.33
C ARG A 206 2.15 4.36 -16.91
N THR A 207 1.77 5.63 -17.04
CA THR A 207 0.43 6.04 -17.47
C THR A 207 0.38 6.40 -18.96
N PRO A 208 -0.80 6.41 -19.61
CA PRO A 208 -0.92 6.81 -21.02
C PRO A 208 -0.52 8.27 -21.33
N ARG A 209 -0.33 9.13 -20.32
CA ARG A 209 0.08 10.52 -20.51
C ARG A 209 1.61 10.62 -20.49
N HIS A 210 2.20 10.68 -21.69
CA HIS A 210 3.65 10.66 -21.92
C HIS A 210 4.40 11.98 -21.63
N GLN A 211 3.81 12.95 -20.93
CA GLN A 211 4.56 14.14 -20.51
C GLN A 211 5.28 13.85 -19.18
N LEU A 212 6.58 13.59 -19.30
CA LEU A 212 7.55 13.59 -18.21
C LEU A 212 8.32 14.90 -18.20
#